data_AF-A0A6B3UMS5-F1
#
_entry.id   AF-A0A6B3UMS5-F1
#
_cell.length_a   1.000
_cell.length_b   1.000
_cell.length_c   1.000
_cell.angle_alpha   90.00
_cell.angle_beta   90.00
_cell.angle_gamma   90.00
#
_symmetry.space_group_name_H-M   'P 1'
#
loop_
_entity.id
_entity.type
_entity.pdbx_description
1 polymer ?
#
loop_
_entity_poly.entity_id
_entity_poly.type
_entity_poly.pdbx_seq_one_letter_code
_entity_poly.pdbx_strand_id
1 'polypeptide(L)'
;ALDAAPERRWSLDQLAALADRHPTHLARAFRHQTGASVGAWARRQRVLRLCVDLAGATPLAELAARHGYADQAHMTREFRACMGLTPGAWRRARR
;
A
#
# COMPACT_ATOMS: atom_id res chain seq x y z
N ALA A 1 11.05 6.99 6.50
CA ALA A 1 9.90 7.78 7.02
C ALA A 1 8.55 7.24 6.51
N LEU A 2 8.38 7.00 5.20
CA LEU A 2 7.17 6.39 4.64
C LEU A 2 7.04 4.87 4.90
N ASP A 3 8.16 4.15 4.94
CA ASP A 3 8.16 2.69 5.14
C ASP A 3 7.84 2.26 6.59
N ALA A 4 7.80 3.22 7.53
CA ALA A 4 7.59 2.96 8.96
C ALA A 4 6.11 2.78 9.32
N ALA A 5 5.17 3.25 8.48
CA ALA A 5 3.72 3.16 8.71
C ALA A 5 2.93 3.09 7.38
N PRO A 6 3.05 2.01 6.59
CA PRO A 6 2.39 1.87 5.29
C PRO A 6 0.84 1.78 5.38
N GLU A 7 0.30 1.38 6.53
CA GLU A 7 -1.12 1.39 6.86
C GLU A 7 -1.67 2.83 6.99
N ARG A 8 -0.81 3.80 7.26
CA ARG A 8 -1.19 5.21 7.26
C ARG A 8 -1.37 5.69 5.83
N ARG A 9 -2.56 6.24 5.54
CA ARG A 9 -2.88 6.79 4.23
C ARG A 9 -2.29 8.19 4.13
N TRP A 10 -1.05 8.28 3.69
CA TRP A 10 -0.36 9.56 3.49
C TRP A 10 -0.99 10.30 2.31
N SER A 11 -1.49 11.52 2.54
CA SER A 11 -1.87 12.41 1.45
C SER A 11 -0.63 13.11 0.88
N LEU A 12 -0.72 13.55 -0.38
CA LEU A 12 0.34 14.35 -0.99
C LEU A 12 0.60 15.61 -0.17
N ASP A 13 -0.44 16.25 0.35
CA ASP A 13 -0.34 17.47 1.16
C ASP A 13 0.38 17.22 2.49
N GLN A 14 0.15 16.08 3.14
CA GLN A 14 0.86 15.70 4.36
C GLN A 14 2.35 15.49 4.08
N LEU A 15 2.69 14.85 2.97
CA LEU A 15 4.09 14.63 2.59
C LEU A 15 4.78 15.91 2.14
N ALA A 16 4.04 16.80 1.49
CA ALA A 16 4.48 18.12 1.10
C ALA A 16 4.83 18.98 2.33
N ALA A 17 3.93 19.00 3.31
CA ALA A 17 4.14 19.67 4.60
C ALA A 17 5.34 19.10 5.37
N LEU A 18 5.48 17.76 5.43
CA LEU A 18 6.62 17.12 6.09
C LEU A 18 7.95 17.38 5.40
N ALA A 19 7.94 17.57 4.09
CA ALA A 19 9.15 17.82 3.30
C ALA A 19 9.48 19.32 3.15
N ASP A 20 8.66 20.22 3.70
CA ASP A 20 8.73 21.66 3.47
C ASP A 20 8.78 22.03 1.97
N ARG A 21 7.89 21.41 1.19
CA ARG A 21 7.78 21.59 -0.26
C ARG A 21 6.35 21.82 -0.68
N HIS A 22 6.16 22.57 -1.76
CA HIS A 22 4.85 22.69 -2.39
C HIS A 22 4.38 21.33 -2.95
N PRO A 23 3.11 20.92 -2.76
CA PRO A 23 2.58 19.61 -3.20
C PRO A 23 2.85 19.28 -4.67
N THR A 24 2.67 20.25 -5.57
CA THR A 24 2.94 20.09 -7.01
C THR A 24 4.40 19.77 -7.31
N HIS A 25 5.33 20.46 -6.64
CA HIS A 25 6.76 20.23 -6.83
C HIS A 25 7.15 18.85 -6.29
N LEU A 26 6.65 18.48 -5.12
CA LEU A 26 6.85 17.16 -4.54
C LEU A 26 6.31 16.06 -5.45
N ALA A 27 5.07 16.18 -5.95
CA ALA A 27 4.48 15.18 -6.84
C ALA A 27 5.29 14.98 -8.12
N ARG A 28 5.78 16.09 -8.73
CA ARG A 28 6.59 16.03 -9.94
C ARG A 28 7.95 15.38 -9.68
N ALA A 29 8.64 15.80 -8.62
CA ALA A 29 9.93 15.24 -8.23
C ALA A 29 9.81 13.75 -7.87
N PHE A 30 8.77 13.38 -7.11
CA PHE A 30 8.51 11.99 -6.72
C PHE A 30 8.24 11.10 -7.93
N ARG A 31 7.38 11.55 -8.86
CA ARG A 31 7.10 10.81 -10.10
C ARG A 31 8.33 10.67 -10.98
N HIS A 32 9.15 11.72 -11.07
CA HIS A 32 10.41 11.69 -11.81
C HIS A 32 11.37 10.64 -11.24
N GLN A 33 11.47 10.53 -9.90
CA GLN A 33 12.40 9.61 -9.24
C GLN A 33 11.87 8.16 -9.18
N THR A 34 10.56 7.97 -8.98
CA THR A 34 9.98 6.64 -8.70
C THR A 34 9.21 6.05 -9.88
N GLY A 35 8.94 6.84 -10.92
CA GLY A 35 8.08 6.49 -12.05
C GLY A 35 6.57 6.46 -11.71
N ALA A 36 6.18 6.67 -10.45
CA ALA A 36 4.80 6.53 -9.98
C ALA A 36 4.31 7.79 -9.25
N SER A 37 2.99 7.98 -9.18
CA SER A 37 2.43 8.96 -8.25
C SER A 37 2.61 8.47 -6.81
N VAL A 38 2.67 9.41 -5.87
CA VAL A 38 2.76 9.12 -4.42
C VAL A 38 1.69 8.12 -3.97
N GLY A 39 0.43 8.32 -4.38
CA GLY A 39 -0.67 7.42 -4.03
C GLY A 39 -0.56 6.03 -4.67
N ALA A 40 -0.06 5.92 -5.90
CA ALA A 40 0.20 4.62 -6.52
C ALA A 40 1.34 3.87 -5.82
N TRP A 41 2.41 4.59 -5.48
CA TRP A 41 3.54 4.02 -4.74
C TRP A 41 3.11 3.56 -3.34
N ALA A 42 2.36 4.37 -2.59
CA ALA A 42 1.88 4.03 -1.25
C ALA A 42 0.98 2.78 -1.25
N ARG A 43 0.07 2.66 -2.23
CA ARG A 43 -0.75 1.45 -2.41
C ARG A 43 0.10 0.21 -2.68
N ARG A 44 1.12 0.35 -3.55
CA ARG A 44 2.06 -0.75 -3.83
C ARG A 44 2.82 -1.18 -2.57
N GLN A 45 3.34 -0.23 -1.78
CA GLN A 45 4.02 -0.55 -0.52
C GLN A 45 3.11 -1.26 0.48
N ARG A 46 1.86 -0.82 0.61
CA ARG A 46 0.86 -1.49 1.46
C ARG A 46 0.62 -2.94 1.03
N VAL A 47 0.51 -3.20 -0.27
CA VAL A 47 0.35 -4.56 -0.80
C VAL A 47 1.61 -5.40 -0.58
N LEU A 48 2.81 -4.85 -0.76
CA LEU A 48 4.05 -5.57 -0.48
C LEU A 48 4.16 -5.95 1.00
N ARG A 49 3.72 -5.08 1.91
CA ARG A 49 3.67 -5.41 3.34
C ARG A 49 2.64 -6.51 3.65
N LEU A 50 1.47 -6.44 3.02
CA LEU A 50 0.46 -7.50 3.06
C LEU A 50 1.03 -8.87 2.64
N CYS A 51 1.87 -8.92 1.61
CA CYS A 51 2.53 -10.15 1.20
C CYS A 51 3.39 -10.77 2.32
N VAL A 52 4.07 -9.95 3.13
CA VAL A 52 4.86 -10.46 4.26
C VAL A 52 3.95 -11.14 5.30
N ASP A 53 2.84 -10.50 5.64
CA ASP A 53 1.92 -10.98 6.68
C ASP A 53 1.01 -12.14 6.19
N LEU A 54 0.77 -12.25 4.87
CA LEU A 54 -0.03 -13.32 4.26
C LEU A 54 0.59 -14.72 4.41
N ALA A 55 1.89 -14.81 4.70
CA ALA A 55 2.58 -16.07 4.96
C ALA A 55 2.08 -16.78 6.24
N GLY A 56 1.47 -16.05 7.18
CA GLY A 56 0.94 -16.61 8.43
C GLY A 56 -0.42 -17.30 8.28
N ALA A 57 -1.08 -17.58 9.41
CA ALA A 57 -2.43 -18.15 9.47
C ALA A 57 -3.56 -17.11 9.68
N THR A 58 -3.22 -15.83 9.84
CA THR A 58 -4.18 -14.75 10.14
C THR A 58 -5.34 -14.69 9.14
N PRO A 59 -6.60 -14.56 9.60
CA PRO A 59 -7.75 -14.37 8.71
C PRO A 59 -7.59 -13.14 7.80
N LEU A 60 -8.09 -13.23 6.56
CA LEU A 60 -7.96 -12.15 5.57
C LEU A 60 -8.68 -10.86 6.00
N ALA A 61 -9.82 -10.97 6.69
CA ALA A 61 -10.54 -9.82 7.22
C ALA A 61 -9.74 -9.07 8.29
N GLU A 62 -9.04 -9.80 9.16
CA GLU A 62 -8.17 -9.21 10.19
C GLU A 62 -6.94 -8.54 9.57
N LEU A 63 -6.34 -9.17 8.54
CA LEU A 63 -5.26 -8.54 7.77
C LEU A 63 -5.74 -7.24 7.10
N ALA A 64 -6.95 -7.21 6.55
CA ALA A 64 -7.51 -6.00 5.96
C ALA A 64 -7.54 -4.85 6.98
N ALA A 65 -8.09 -5.09 8.18
CA ALA A 65 -8.13 -4.10 9.26
C ALA A 65 -6.73 -3.65 9.68
N ARG A 66 -5.79 -4.59 9.89
CA ARG A 66 -4.40 -4.28 10.27
C ARG A 66 -3.66 -3.42 9.26
N HIS A 67 -3.92 -3.62 7.97
CA HIS A 67 -3.29 -2.84 6.91
C HIS A 67 -4.10 -1.60 6.52
N GLY A 68 -5.10 -1.20 7.33
CA GLY A 68 -5.86 0.03 7.15
C GLY A 68 -6.83 0.01 5.96
N TYR A 69 -7.33 -1.17 5.58
CA TYR A 69 -8.42 -1.31 4.62
C TYR A 69 -9.77 -1.21 5.33
N ALA A 70 -10.74 -0.60 4.64
CA ALA A 70 -12.12 -0.52 5.13
C ALA A 70 -12.76 -1.91 5.33
N ASP A 71 -12.46 -2.84 4.43
CA ASP A 71 -12.95 -4.23 4.49
C ASP A 71 -12.04 -5.16 3.66
N GLN A 72 -12.29 -6.47 3.76
CA GLN A 72 -11.57 -7.50 3.01
C GLN A 72 -11.74 -7.38 1.49
N ALA A 73 -12.90 -6.92 1.01
CA ALA A 73 -13.18 -6.82 -0.42
C ALA A 73 -12.36 -5.69 -1.06
N HIS A 74 -12.23 -4.55 -0.40
CA HIS A 74 -11.36 -3.45 -0.77
C HIS A 74 -9.90 -3.91 -0.81
N MET A 75 -9.42 -4.58 0.24
CA MET A 75 -8.08 -5.18 0.25
C MET A 75 -7.87 -6.12 -0.93
N THR A 76 -8.83 -7.00 -1.21
CA THR A 76 -8.73 -7.98 -2.30
C THR A 76 -8.65 -7.31 -3.68
N ARG A 77 -9.43 -6.24 -3.91
CA ARG A 77 -9.39 -5.47 -5.17
C ARG A 77 -8.03 -4.81 -5.37
N GLU A 78 -7.50 -4.13 -4.36
CA GLU A 78 -6.18 -3.48 -4.45
C GLU A 78 -5.05 -4.51 -4.61
N PHE A 79 -5.09 -5.60 -3.84
CA PHE A 79 -4.09 -6.65 -3.92
C PHE A 79 -4.06 -7.28 -5.31
N ARG A 80 -5.23 -7.58 -5.89
CA ARG A 80 -5.32 -8.12 -7.26
C ARG A 80 -4.82 -7.11 -8.30
N ALA A 81 -5.15 -5.84 -8.16
CA ALA A 81 -4.66 -4.80 -9.07
C ALA A 81 -3.12 -4.68 -9.05
N CYS A 82 -2.48 -4.94 -7.90
CA CYS A 82 -1.04 -4.84 -7.75
C CYS A 82 -0.27 -6.15 -8.05
N MET A 83 -0.83 -7.31 -7.68
CA MET A 83 -0.15 -8.62 -7.74
C MET A 83 -0.69 -9.56 -8.81
N GLY A 84 -1.79 -9.22 -9.49
CA GLY A 84 -2.45 -10.07 -10.49
C GLY A 84 -3.28 -11.23 -9.92
N LEU A 85 -3.12 -11.57 -8.64
CA LEU A 85 -3.81 -12.66 -7.94
C LEU A 85 -4.58 -12.14 -6.73
N THR A 86 -5.53 -12.92 -6.20
CA THR A 86 -6.18 -12.58 -4.92
C THR A 86 -5.30 -12.99 -3.74
N PRO A 87 -5.44 -12.37 -2.54
CA PRO A 87 -4.69 -12.75 -1.34
C PRO A 87 -4.82 -14.24 -1.00
N GLY A 88 -6.02 -14.80 -1.14
CA GLY A 88 -6.27 -16.22 -0.90
C GLY A 88 -5.58 -17.14 -1.92
N ALA A 89 -5.57 -16.77 -3.20
CA ALA A 89 -4.85 -17.52 -4.23
C ALA A 89 -3.33 -17.45 -4.00
N TRP A 90 -2.83 -16.26 -3.65
CA TRP A 90 -1.42 -16.05 -3.30
C TRP A 90 -0.99 -16.89 -2.10
N ARG A 91 -1.82 -16.96 -1.04
CA ARG A 91 -1.56 -17.79 0.14
C ARG A 91 -1.53 -19.28 -0.22
N ARG A 92 -2.44 -19.75 -1.06
CA ARG A 92 -2.46 -21.16 -1.52
C ARG A 92 -1.24 -21.52 -2.36
N ALA A 93 -0.76 -20.61 -3.20
CA ALA A 93 0.41 -20.84 -4.04
C ALA A 93 1.75 -20.87 -3.27
N ARG A 94 1.74 -20.47 -1.99
CA ARG A 94 2.91 -20.40 -1.11
C ARG A 94 2.83 -21.32 0.12
N ARG A 95 1.84 -22.21 0.15
CA ARG A 95 1.80 -23.35 1.08
C ARG A 95 2.42 -24.55 0.40
#